data_AF-T1GQS3-F1
#
_entry.id   AF-T1GQS3-F1
#
_cell.length_a   1.000
_cell.length_b   1.000
_cell.length_c   1.000
_cell.angle_alpha   90.00
_cell.angle_beta   90.00
_cell.angle_gamma   90.00
#
_symmetry.space_group_name_H-M   'P 1'
#
loop_
_entity.id
_entity.type
_entity.pdbx_description
1 polymer ?
#
loop_
_entity_poly.entity_id
_entity_poly.type
_entity_poly.pdbx_seq_one_letter_code
_entity_poly.pdbx_strand_id
1 'polypeptide(L)'
;MADVLEICCFGVEKDGLVPGALIVKSKGSDLSEIQVKRKVEENGMNLDGGVFFVDEIPKSFTDKYSRRGALEMFIKLKRETLSAQLQYMNATEQVTDAFIAPCNIDVPSKWRYEVDLD
;
A
#
# COMPACT_ATOMS: atom_id res chain seq x y z
N MET A 1 7.98 1.06 22.90
CA MET A 1 7.73 0.79 21.46
C MET A 1 8.73 -0.28 21.06
N ALA A 2 8.36 -1.56 21.13
CA ALA A 2 9.28 -2.70 20.99
C ALA A 2 9.27 -3.33 19.58
N ASP A 3 8.44 -2.78 18.70
CA ASP A 3 8.15 -3.33 17.37
C ASP A 3 9.02 -2.76 16.25
N VAL A 4 9.75 -1.68 16.53
CA VAL A 4 10.59 -0.99 15.56
C VAL A 4 12.05 -1.10 16.00
N LEU A 5 12.88 -1.67 15.13
CA LEU A 5 14.32 -1.82 15.35
C LEU A 5 15.08 -0.61 14.85
N GLU A 6 14.82 -0.19 13.61
CA GLU A 6 15.52 0.91 12.96
C GLU A 6 14.55 1.75 12.12
N ILE A 7 14.81 3.05 12.03
CA ILE A 7 14.01 4.01 11.25
C ILE A 7 14.97 4.92 10.49
N CYS A 8 14.69 5.13 9.21
CA CYS A 8 15.34 6.16 8.42
C CYS A 8 14.27 7.04 7.76
N CYS A 9 14.21 8.30 8.18
CA CYS A 9 13.33 9.32 7.60
C CYS A 9 14.10 10.18 6.61
N PHE A 10 13.47 10.51 5.48
CA PHE A 10 14.04 11.36 4.44
C PHE A 10 12.94 12.07 3.65
N GLY A 11 13.32 13.14 2.96
CA GLY A 11 12.43 13.83 2.03
C GLY A 11 12.40 13.10 0.69
N VAL A 12 11.19 12.87 0.18
CA VAL A 12 10.90 12.29 -1.13
C VAL A 12 10.39 13.42 -2.00
N GLU A 13 10.90 13.52 -3.23
CA GLU A 13 10.42 14.50 -4.19
C GLU A 13 9.10 13.99 -4.81
N LYS A 14 7.99 14.63 -4.45
CA LYS A 14 6.64 14.40 -4.99
C LYS A 14 5.90 15.74 -4.96
N ASP A 15 5.92 16.45 -6.08
CA ASP A 15 5.32 17.80 -6.20
C ASP A 15 5.79 18.76 -5.07
N GLY A 16 7.04 18.58 -4.63
CA GLY A 16 7.59 19.16 -3.39
C GLY A 16 8.39 18.14 -2.58
N LEU A 17 9.02 18.58 -1.49
CA LEU A 17 9.73 17.69 -0.57
C LEU A 17 8.77 17.17 0.49
N VAL A 18 8.28 15.95 0.32
CA VAL A 18 7.38 15.30 1.29
C VAL A 18 8.11 14.28 2.15
N PRO A 19 7.80 14.18 3.45
CA PRO A 19 8.47 13.24 4.35
C PRO A 19 8.07 11.78 4.05
N GLY A 20 9.06 10.91 3.92
CA GLY A 20 8.92 9.45 3.81
C GLY A 20 9.81 8.73 4.81
N ALA A 21 9.49 7.46 5.08
CA ALA A 21 10.23 6.65 6.05
C ALA A 21 10.44 5.20 5.58
N LEU A 22 11.62 4.66 5.87
CA LEU A 22 11.91 3.23 5.87
C LEU A 22 12.00 2.73 7.30
N ILE A 23 11.36 1.60 7.57
CA ILE A 23 11.27 1.03 8.91
C ILE A 23 11.67 -0.44 8.89
N VAL A 24 12.57 -0.80 9.81
CA VAL A 24 12.87 -2.20 10.11
C VAL A 24 12.04 -2.61 11.32
N LYS A 25 11.18 -3.61 11.14
CA LYS A 25 10.32 -4.12 12.21
C LYS A 25 10.95 -5.31 12.94
N SER A 26 10.60 -5.49 14.20
CA SER A 26 10.97 -6.67 14.98
C SER A 26 10.37 -7.94 14.34
N LYS A 27 11.10 -9.06 14.42
CA LYS A 27 10.62 -10.35 13.89
C LYS A 27 9.30 -10.74 14.57
N GLY A 28 8.28 -11.05 13.76
CA GLY A 28 6.95 -11.39 14.24
C GLY A 28 6.07 -10.19 14.61
N SER A 29 6.49 -8.96 14.30
CA SER A 29 5.65 -7.78 14.53
C SER A 29 4.61 -7.59 13.42
N ASP A 30 3.37 -7.35 13.85
CA ASP A 30 2.21 -6.98 13.04
C ASP A 30 2.08 -5.46 12.83
N LEU A 31 3.17 -4.71 13.04
CA LEU A 31 3.18 -3.26 12.86
C LEU A 31 2.75 -2.89 11.43
N SER A 32 1.65 -2.15 11.34
CA SER A 32 1.07 -1.69 10.08
C SER A 32 1.44 -0.24 9.76
N GLU A 33 1.42 0.11 8.47
CA GLU A 33 1.64 1.49 8.01
C GLU A 33 0.69 2.49 8.69
N ILE A 34 -0.59 2.11 8.85
CA ILE A 34 -1.63 2.96 9.44
C ILE A 34 -1.30 3.29 10.90
N GLN A 35 -0.82 2.31 11.66
CA GLN A 35 -0.42 2.53 13.05
C GLN A 35 0.77 3.47 13.17
N VAL A 36 1.76 3.32 12.28
CA VAL A 36 2.93 4.21 12.23
C VAL A 36 2.50 5.65 11.90
N LYS A 37 1.71 5.83 10.84
CA LYS A 37 1.23 7.16 10.42
C LYS A 37 0.44 7.84 11.54
N ARG A 38 -0.54 7.15 12.13
CA ARG A 38 -1.34 7.69 13.23
C ARG A 38 -0.46 8.15 14.41
N LYS A 39 0.57 7.38 14.74
CA LYS A 39 1.49 7.72 15.82
C LYS A 39 2.36 8.94 15.51
N VAL A 40 2.72 9.14 14.25
CA VAL A 40 3.48 10.32 13.81
C VAL A 40 2.58 11.55 13.75
N GLU A 41 1.32 11.38 13.34
CA GLU A 41 0.28 12.41 13.33
C GLU A 41 -0.03 12.94 14.75
N GLU A 42 0.01 12.08 15.78
CA GLU A 42 -0.10 12.50 17.18
C GLU A 42 0.97 13.53 17.59
N ASN A 43 2.11 13.57 16.89
CA ASN A 43 3.18 14.54 17.12
C ASN A 43 3.10 15.77 16.18
N GLY A 44 2.02 15.91 15.42
CA GLY A 44 1.81 17.02 14.48
C GLY A 44 2.64 16.91 13.20
N MET A 45 3.13 15.72 12.86
CA MET A 45 3.90 15.44 11.65
C MET A 45 3.15 14.44 10.77
N ASN A 46 3.35 14.51 9.45
CA ASN A 46 2.76 13.56 8.51
C ASN A 46 3.86 12.81 7.75
N LEU A 47 3.53 11.64 7.20
CA LEU A 47 4.40 10.84 6.32
C LEU A 47 3.75 10.69 4.94
N ASP A 48 3.49 11.83 4.30
CA ASP A 48 2.80 11.92 3.00
C ASP A 48 3.56 11.24 1.84
N GLY A 49 4.88 11.09 2.00
CA GLY A 49 5.73 10.35 1.07
C GLY A 49 5.42 8.85 1.06
N GLY A 50 4.90 8.32 2.17
CA GLY A 50 4.66 6.90 2.41
C GLY A 50 5.63 6.29 3.42
N VAL A 51 5.31 5.07 3.85
CA VAL A 51 6.12 4.29 4.79
C VAL A 51 6.31 2.91 4.18
N PHE A 52 7.55 2.44 4.11
CA PHE A 52 7.82 1.06 3.69
C PHE A 52 8.60 0.30 4.75
N PHE A 53 8.24 -0.98 4.89
CA PHE A 53 8.93 -1.90 5.78
C PHE A 53 10.00 -2.67 5.00
N VAL A 54 11.20 -2.73 5.55
CA VAL A 54 12.36 -3.39 4.93
C VAL A 54 13.08 -4.24 5.97
N ASP A 55 13.80 -5.26 5.53
CA ASP A 55 14.61 -6.10 6.42
C ASP A 55 15.84 -5.35 6.95
N GLU A 56 16.44 -4.49 6.11
CA GLU A 56 17.63 -3.71 6.46
C GLU A 56 17.62 -2.37 5.72
N ILE A 57 18.08 -1.32 6.39
CA ILE A 57 18.25 0.00 5.80
C ILE A 57 19.67 0.10 5.23
N PRO A 58 19.85 0.58 3.98
CA PRO A 58 21.17 0.64 3.35
C PRO A 58 22.12 1.58 4.11
N LYS A 59 23.24 1.00 4.55
CA LYS A 59 24.33 1.71 5.25
C LYS A 59 25.56 1.81 4.35
N SER A 60 26.35 2.85 4.58
CA SER A 60 27.67 3.02 3.97
C SER A 60 28.71 2.13 4.67
N PHE A 61 29.91 2.02 4.12
CA PHE A 61 31.03 1.27 4.71
C PHE A 61 31.38 1.69 6.16
N THR A 62 30.95 2.89 6.58
CA THR A 62 31.13 3.43 7.93
C THR A 62 29.92 3.20 8.85
N ASP A 63 29.03 2.28 8.50
CA ASP A 63 27.76 1.96 9.20
C ASP A 63 26.76 3.13 9.29
N LYS A 64 27.05 4.26 8.64
CA LYS A 64 26.13 5.40 8.55
C LYS A 64 25.05 5.14 7.53
N TYR A 65 23.81 5.56 7.81
CA TYR A 65 22.71 5.49 6.86
C TYR A 65 23.04 6.21 5.54
N SER A 66 22.96 5.48 4.44
CA SER A 66 23.14 6.04 3.11
C SER A 66 21.82 6.68 2.67
N ARG A 67 21.72 8.01 2.77
CA ARG A 67 20.53 8.76 2.31
C ARG A 67 20.18 8.44 0.87
N ARG A 68 21.18 8.35 0.00
CA ARG A 68 21.01 8.00 -1.42
C ARG A 68 20.48 6.57 -1.58
N GLY A 69 21.09 5.61 -0.89
CA GLY A 69 20.66 4.21 -0.97
C GLY A 69 19.24 4.02 -0.44
N ALA A 70 18.90 4.69 0.67
CA ALA A 70 17.56 4.64 1.27
C ALA A 70 16.51 5.23 0.31
N LEU A 71 16.82 6.35 -0.33
CA LEU A 71 15.94 6.99 -1.31
C LEU A 71 15.77 6.13 -2.58
N GLU A 72 16.85 5.54 -3.10
CA GLU A 72 16.78 4.63 -4.26
C GLU A 72 15.94 3.38 -3.94
N MET A 73 16.12 2.79 -2.75
CA MET A 73 15.32 1.65 -2.27
C MET A 73 13.85 2.04 -2.12
N PHE A 74 13.56 3.21 -1.56
CA PHE A 74 12.20 3.70 -1.39
C PHE A 74 11.48 3.92 -2.73
N ILE A 75 12.16 4.54 -3.70
CA ILE A 75 11.61 4.75 -5.06
C ILE A 75 11.30 3.40 -5.71
N LYS A 76 12.19 2.41 -5.55
CA LYS A 76 11.99 1.06 -6.08
C LYS A 76 10.73 0.41 -5.49
N LEU A 77 10.60 0.37 -4.16
CA LEU A 77 9.44 -0.20 -3.47
C LEU A 77 8.13 0.49 -3.85
N LYS A 78 8.16 1.82 -3.98
CA LYS A 78 7.02 2.61 -4.42
C LYS A 78 6.59 2.26 -5.84
N ARG A 79 7.54 2.09 -6.77
CA ARG A 79 7.26 1.68 -8.16
C ARG A 79 6.67 0.27 -8.22
N GLU A 80 7.23 -0.66 -7.45
CA GLU A 80 6.73 -2.04 -7.36
C GLU A 80 5.29 -2.07 -6.84
N THR A 81 5.02 -1.32 -5.77
CA THR A 81 3.67 -1.19 -5.19
C THR A 81 2.67 -0.62 -6.21
N LEU A 82 3.04 0.44 -6.93
CA LEU A 82 2.19 1.03 -7.97
C LEU A 82 1.94 0.05 -9.13
N SER A 83 2.97 -0.68 -9.56
CA SER A 83 2.82 -1.65 -10.65
C SER A 83 1.89 -2.80 -10.26
N ALA A 84 1.97 -3.29 -9.02
CA ALA A 84 1.06 -4.31 -8.51
C ALA A 84 -0.39 -3.79 -8.50
N GLN A 85 -0.62 -2.57 -8.00
CA GLN A 85 -1.95 -1.95 -7.99
C GLN A 85 -2.56 -1.83 -9.39
N LEU A 86 -1.78 -1.37 -10.37
CA LEU A 86 -2.23 -1.27 -11.77
C LEU A 86 -2.56 -2.64 -12.37
N GLN A 87 -1.78 -3.68 -12.06
CA GLN A 87 -2.07 -5.05 -12.49
C GLN A 87 -3.40 -5.56 -11.92
N TYR A 88 -3.69 -5.31 -10.64
CA TYR A 88 -4.98 -5.67 -10.03
C TYR A 88 -6.14 -4.95 -10.70
N MET A 89 -6.01 -3.65 -10.96
CA MET A 89 -7.07 -2.87 -11.63
C MET A 89 -7.34 -3.38 -13.05
N ASN A 90 -6.28 -3.64 -13.83
CA ASN A 90 -6.41 -4.21 -15.18
C ASN A 90 -6.99 -5.64 -15.16
N ALA A 91 -6.77 -6.40 -14.09
CA ALA A 91 -7.38 -7.71 -13.92
C ALA A 91 -8.89 -7.59 -13.60
N THR A 92 -9.29 -6.62 -12.76
CA THR A 92 -10.71 -6.43 -12.41
C THR A 92 -11.54 -5.88 -13.56
N GLU A 93 -10.97 -5.03 -14.43
CA GLU A 93 -11.67 -4.49 -15.60
C GLU A 93 -12.05 -5.59 -16.60
N GLN A 94 -11.18 -6.60 -16.77
CA GLN A 94 -11.47 -7.78 -17.58
C GLN A 94 -12.58 -8.66 -16.99
N VAL A 95 -12.74 -8.68 -15.65
CA VAL A 95 -13.82 -9.45 -15.00
C VAL A 95 -15.18 -8.74 -15.18
N THR A 96 -15.20 -7.40 -15.22
CA THR A 96 -16.44 -6.66 -15.47
C THR A 96 -16.90 -6.71 -16.92
N ASP A 97 -15.98 -6.67 -17.90
CA ASP A 97 -16.32 -6.82 -19.33
C ASP A 97 -16.83 -8.24 -19.66
N ALA A 98 -16.33 -9.26 -18.95
CA ALA A 98 -16.85 -10.63 -19.06
C ALA A 98 -18.20 -10.85 -18.35
N PHE A 99 -18.58 -9.98 -17.40
CA PHE A 99 -19.86 -10.06 -16.68
C PHE A 99 -20.98 -9.21 -17.30
N ILE A 100 -20.67 -8.23 -18.16
CA ILE A 100 -21.66 -7.54 -19.00
C ILE A 100 -21.85 -8.36 -20.29
N ALA A 101 -22.24 -9.63 -20.15
CA ALA A 101 -23.02 -10.26 -21.21
C ALA A 101 -24.39 -9.57 -21.20
N PRO A 102 -24.91 -9.03 -22.32
CA PRO A 102 -26.27 -8.55 -22.36
C PRO A 102 -27.18 -9.69 -21.93
N CYS A 103 -27.96 -9.43 -20.89
CA CYS A 103 -28.96 -10.33 -20.35
C CYS A 103 -29.99 -10.62 -21.46
N ASN A 104 -29.71 -11.63 -22.30
CA ASN A 104 -30.67 -12.24 -23.21
C ASN A 104 -30.83 -13.72 -22.84
N ILE A 105 -30.85 -13.98 -21.53
CA ILE A 105 -31.36 -15.22 -20.99
C ILE A 105 -32.87 -15.12 -21.11
N ASP A 106 -33.41 -15.84 -22.09
CA ASP A 106 -34.79 -16.27 -22.13
C ASP A 106 -35.05 -17.00 -20.80
N VAL A 107 -35.60 -16.27 -19.81
CA VAL A 107 -35.91 -16.83 -18.51
C VAL A 107 -37.10 -17.78 -18.70
N PRO A 108 -36.95 -19.10 -18.54
CA PRO A 108 -38.09 -19.99 -18.59
C PRO A 108 -39.07 -19.57 -17.50
N SER A 109 -40.34 -19.45 -17.87
CA SER A 109 -41.49 -18.91 -17.10
C SER A 109 -41.80 -19.58 -15.76
N LYS A 110 -40.91 -20.46 -15.26
CA LYS A 110 -41.07 -21.26 -14.04
C LYS A 110 -40.57 -20.59 -12.76
N TRP A 111 -39.98 -19.39 -12.84
CA TRP A 111 -39.41 -18.68 -11.67
C TRP A 111 -40.12 -17.36 -11.32
N ARG A 112 -41.40 -17.24 -11.66
CA ARG A 112 -42.25 -16.14 -11.17
C ARG A 112 -42.81 -16.57 -9.82
N TYR A 113 -42.15 -16.19 -8.72
CA TYR A 113 -42.74 -16.28 -7.39
C TYR A 113 -43.81 -15.18 -7.28
N GLU A 114 -45.07 -15.59 -7.16
CA GLU A 114 -46.15 -14.69 -6.72
C GLU A 114 -45.87 -14.31 -5.27
N VAL A 115 -45.77 -13.00 -5.03
CA VAL A 115 -45.65 -12.44 -3.69
C VAL A 115 -47.08 -12.26 -3.20
N ASP A 116 -47.63 -13.26 -2.52
CA ASP A 116 -48.87 -13.12 -1.77
C ASP A 116 -48.60 -12.20 -0.57
N LEU A 117 -49.21 -11.01 -0.61
CA LEU A 117 -49.33 -10.09 0.52
C LEU A 117 -50.69 -10.35 1.18
N ASP A 118 -50.65 -10.96 2.36
CA ASP A 118 -51.77 -11.02 3.33
C ASP A 118 -51.86 -9.70 4.12
#